data_AF-A0ABC8LN19-F1
#
_entry.id   AF-A0ABC8LN19-F1
#
_cell.length_a   1.000
_cell.length_b   1.000
_cell.length_c   1.000
_cell.angle_alpha   90.00
_cell.angle_beta   90.00
_cell.angle_gamma   90.00
#
_symmetry.space_group_name_H-M   'P 1'
#
loop_
_entity.id
_entity.type
_entity.pdbx_description
1 polymer ?
#
loop_
_entity_poly.entity_id
_entity_poly.type
_entity_poly.pdbx_seq_one_letter_code
_entity_poly.pdbx_strand_id
1 'polypeptide(L)'
;MLAVEQRAFIYQHLDHDLNFYATEEDTVSRKMMKRMMVNVKPKDFDSIIKGYPGEDPKMLAHFKDLLGKIFIFDPEKRLTVKQALAHPFITGK
;
A
#
# COMPACT_ATOMS: atom_id res chain seq x y z
N MET A 1 12.84 3.26 -5.81
CA MET A 1 13.90 2.25 -6.09
C MET A 1 15.01 2.31 -5.04
N LEU A 2 15.35 3.48 -4.47
CA LEU A 2 16.37 3.61 -3.41
C LEU A 2 16.01 3.02 -2.01
N ALA A 3 14.74 2.77 -1.69
CA ALA A 3 14.35 2.34 -0.34
C ALA A 3 14.52 0.84 -0.03
N VAL A 4 14.91 0.03 -1.03
CA VAL A 4 15.00 -1.43 -0.88
C VAL A 4 16.40 -1.83 -0.42
N GLU A 5 17.47 -1.28 -0.98
CA GLU A 5 18.86 -1.73 -0.79
C GLU A 5 19.43 -1.50 0.63
N GLN A 6 18.82 -0.63 1.45
CA GLN A 6 19.29 -0.31 2.81
C GLN A 6 18.64 -1.15 3.93
N ARG A 7 17.92 -2.23 3.61
CA ARG A 7 17.16 -2.99 4.61
C ARG A 7 17.89 -4.26 5.04
N ALA A 8 18.06 -4.46 6.35
CA ALA A 8 18.70 -5.65 6.93
C ALA A 8 18.02 -7.00 6.58
N PHE A 9 16.83 -6.96 5.96
CA PHE A 9 15.98 -8.11 5.69
C PHE A 9 15.61 -8.31 4.21
N ILE A 10 16.33 -7.65 3.27
CA ILE A 10 16.05 -7.76 1.82
C ILE A 10 15.97 -9.23 1.39
N TYR A 11 17.00 -10.01 1.71
CA TYR A 11 17.09 -11.42 1.33
C TYR A 11 16.06 -12.33 2.01
N GLN A 12 15.28 -11.83 2.97
CA GLN A 12 14.15 -12.57 3.52
C GLN A 12 12.93 -12.51 2.60
N HIS A 13 12.80 -11.45 1.80
CA HIS A 13 11.61 -11.16 0.99
C HIS A 13 11.89 -11.08 -0.52
N LEU A 14 13.12 -10.78 -0.91
CA LEU A 14 13.56 -10.59 -2.29
C LEU A 14 14.70 -11.55 -2.60
N ASP A 15 14.75 -12.07 -3.82
CA ASP A 15 15.92 -12.80 -4.33
C ASP A 15 16.98 -11.84 -4.92
N HIS A 16 18.05 -12.40 -5.50
CA HIS A 16 19.12 -11.61 -6.13
C HIS A 16 18.65 -10.84 -7.37
N ASP A 17 17.58 -11.30 -8.01
CA ASP A 17 16.97 -10.66 -9.18
C ASP A 17 15.84 -9.67 -8.78
N LEU A 18 15.70 -9.39 -7.47
CA LEU A 18 14.70 -8.52 -6.86
C LEU A 18 13.23 -9.01 -7.02
N ASN A 19 13.02 -10.31 -7.24
CA ASN A 19 11.69 -10.90 -7.24
C ASN A 19 11.14 -11.04 -5.82
N PHE A 20 9.88 -10.67 -5.62
CA PHE A 20 9.21 -10.76 -4.32
C PHE A 20 8.70 -12.18 -4.03
N TYR A 21 9.01 -12.69 -2.84
CA TYR A 21 8.52 -13.95 -2.32
C TYR A 21 7.60 -13.73 -1.12
N ALA A 22 6.35 -14.17 -1.25
CA ALA A 22 5.42 -14.22 -0.14
C ALA A 22 5.45 -15.59 0.52
N THR A 23 5.29 -15.61 1.84
CA THR A 23 5.02 -16.84 2.58
C THR A 23 3.52 -17.11 2.52
N GLU A 24 3.15 -18.21 1.88
CA GLU A 24 1.76 -18.65 1.77
C GLU A 24 1.62 -20.06 2.33
N GLU A 25 0.44 -20.36 2.85
CA GLU A 25 0.10 -21.74 3.22
C GLU A 25 -0.24 -22.53 1.95
N ASP A 26 0.50 -23.59 1.71
CA ASP A 26 0.22 -24.50 0.62
C ASP A 26 -1.06 -25.30 0.91
N THR A 27 -2.07 -25.16 0.04
CA THR A 27 -3.41 -25.72 0.26
C THR A 27 -3.44 -27.25 0.31
N VAL A 28 -2.42 -27.91 -0.22
CA VAL A 28 -2.31 -29.37 -0.24
C VAL A 28 -1.57 -29.87 1.00
N SER A 29 -0.37 -29.33 1.26
CA SER A 29 0.50 -29.80 2.34
C SER A 29 0.26 -29.11 3.69
N ARG A 30 -0.51 -28.02 3.72
CA ARG A 30 -0.72 -27.14 4.88
C ARG A 30 0.57 -26.63 5.52
N LYS A 31 1.65 -26.58 4.73
CA LYS A 31 2.95 -26.04 5.15
C LYS A 31 3.12 -24.64 4.61
N MET A 32 3.79 -23.80 5.40
CA MET A 32 4.23 -22.48 4.94
C MET A 32 5.35 -22.63 3.93
N MET A 33 5.14 -22.12 2.70
CA MET A 33 6.12 -22.16 1.63
C MET A 33 6.31 -20.77 1.04
N LYS A 34 7.55 -20.45 0.62
CA LYS A 34 7.83 -19.22 -0.14
C LYS A 34 7.41 -19.43 -1.59
N ARG A 35 6.52 -18.57 -2.08
CA ARG A 35 6.10 -18.54 -3.49
C ARG A 35 6.48 -17.20 -4.10
N MET A 36 7.05 -17.25 -5.30
CA MET A 36 7.36 -16.04 -6.06
C MET A 36 6.05 -15.39 -6.49
N MET A 37 5.83 -14.15 -6.09
CA MET A 37 4.70 -13.37 -6.56
C MET A 37 5.05 -12.70 -7.88
N VAL A 38 4.48 -13.21 -8.97
CA VAL A 38 4.55 -12.58 -10.29
C VAL A 38 3.33 -11.68 -10.51
N ASN A 39 3.55 -10.51 -11.12
CA ASN A 39 2.50 -9.57 -11.53
C ASN A 39 1.52 -9.12 -10.42
N VAL A 40 2.03 -8.71 -9.25
CA VAL A 40 1.20 -8.08 -8.20
C VAL A 40 0.50 -6.86 -8.77
N LYS A 41 -0.81 -6.97 -9.02
CA LYS A 41 -1.60 -5.83 -9.47
C LYS A 41 -1.80 -4.87 -8.30
N PRO A 42 -1.46 -3.58 -8.46
CA PRO A 42 -1.78 -2.61 -7.42
C PRO A 42 -3.30 -2.58 -7.24
N LYS A 43 -3.75 -2.75 -5.98
CA LYS A 43 -5.15 -2.53 -5.64
C LYS A 43 -5.34 -1.04 -5.43
N ASP A 44 -6.20 -0.45 -6.24
CA ASP A 44 -6.56 0.95 -6.09
C ASP A 44 -7.54 1.12 -4.94
N PHE A 45 -7.36 2.17 -4.13
CA PHE A 45 -8.29 2.51 -3.05
C PHE A 45 -9.69 2.81 -3.58
N ASP A 46 -9.81 3.28 -4.83
CA ASP A 46 -11.10 3.46 -5.49
C ASP A 46 -11.92 2.18 -5.60
N SER A 47 -11.24 1.04 -5.77
CA SER A 47 -11.89 -0.27 -5.90
C SER A 47 -12.24 -0.91 -4.55
N ILE A 48 -11.52 -0.53 -3.49
CA ILE A 48 -11.67 -1.09 -2.13
C ILE A 48 -12.72 -0.30 -1.35
N ILE A 49 -12.63 1.03 -1.41
CA ILE A 49 -13.45 1.94 -0.59
C ILE A 49 -14.69 2.30 -1.38
N LYS A 50 -15.81 1.70 -0.97
CA LYS A 50 -17.14 2.00 -1.52
C LYS A 50 -17.82 3.01 -0.62
N GLY A 51 -18.46 4.00 -1.24
CA GLY A 51 -19.28 4.94 -0.51
C GLY A 51 -20.63 4.37 -0.11
N TYR A 52 -21.37 5.10 0.71
CA TYR A 52 -22.73 4.76 1.12
C TYR A 52 -23.75 5.80 0.63
N PRO A 53 -25.06 5.43 0.53
CA PRO A 53 -26.08 6.38 0.09
C PRO A 53 -26.17 7.60 1.00
N GLY A 54 -26.09 8.80 0.43
CA GLY A 54 -26.11 10.06 1.18
C GLY A 54 -24.74 10.54 1.67
N GLU A 55 -23.66 9.81 1.39
CA GLU A 55 -22.30 10.29 1.59
C GLU A 55 -21.96 11.41 0.62
N ASP A 56 -21.23 12.42 1.09
CA ASP A 56 -20.72 13.50 0.23
C ASP A 56 -19.62 12.93 -0.69
N PRO A 57 -19.82 12.95 -2.03
CA PRO A 57 -18.83 12.46 -2.98
C PRO A 57 -17.49 13.19 -2.87
N LYS A 58 -17.47 14.47 -2.47
CA LYS A 58 -16.22 15.23 -2.26
C LYS A 58 -15.48 14.72 -1.05
N MET A 59 -16.17 14.51 0.07
CA MET A 59 -15.57 13.97 1.28
C MET A 59 -14.96 12.59 1.03
N LEU A 60 -15.68 11.71 0.32
CA LEU A 60 -15.18 10.39 -0.07
C LEU A 60 -13.95 10.49 -0.97
N ALA A 61 -13.95 11.39 -1.96
CA ALA A 61 -12.80 11.60 -2.83
C ALA A 61 -11.57 12.10 -2.04
N HIS A 62 -11.76 13.06 -1.14
CA HIS A 62 -10.69 13.56 -0.27
C HIS A 62 -10.16 12.50 0.69
N PHE A 63 -11.02 11.60 1.18
CA PHE A 63 -10.61 10.46 2.00
C PHE A 63 -9.68 9.52 1.23
N LYS A 64 -10.10 9.11 0.03
CA LYS A 64 -9.31 8.23 -0.84
C LYS A 64 -7.97 8.84 -1.22
N ASP A 65 -7.95 10.13 -1.54
CA ASP A 65 -6.73 10.88 -1.86
C ASP A 65 -5.76 10.93 -0.67
N LEU A 66 -6.27 11.18 0.55
CA LEU A 66 -5.44 11.17 1.76
C LEU A 66 -4.77 9.82 1.97
N LEU A 67 -5.53 8.71 1.86
CA LEU A 67 -5.00 7.36 2.02
C LEU A 67 -3.97 7.03 0.94
N GLY A 68 -4.22 7.42 -0.30
CA GLY A 68 -3.28 7.27 -1.40
C GLY A 68 -1.93 7.93 -1.10
N LYS A 69 -1.93 9.10 -0.45
CA LYS A 69 -0.71 9.83 -0.07
C LYS A 69 -0.02 9.29 1.19
N ILE A 70 -0.77 8.70 2.13
CA ILE A 70 -0.23 8.08 3.35
C ILE A 70 0.43 6.74 3.04
N PHE A 71 -0.17 5.91 2.19
CA PHE A 71 0.30 4.56 1.89
C PHE A 71 1.31 4.48 0.74
N ILE A 72 1.96 5.60 0.40
CA ILE A 72 3.07 5.59 -0.56
C ILE A 72 4.22 4.73 0.00
N PHE A 73 4.65 3.76 -0.80
CA PHE A 73 5.71 2.82 -0.45
C PHE A 73 7.04 3.53 -0.19
N ASP A 74 7.37 4.52 -1.01
CA ASP A 74 8.56 5.35 -0.89
C ASP A 74 8.38 6.38 0.25
N PRO A 75 9.13 6.28 1.36
CA PRO A 75 8.95 7.15 2.52
C PRO A 75 9.26 8.61 2.21
N GLU A 76 10.17 8.90 1.28
CA GLU A 76 10.51 10.28 0.90
C GLU A 76 9.38 10.98 0.14
N LYS A 77 8.55 10.19 -0.55
CA LYS A 77 7.37 10.67 -1.28
C LYS A 77 6.10 10.62 -0.45
N ARG A 78 6.14 10.02 0.75
CA ARG A 78 4.99 9.89 1.63
C ARG A 78 4.59 11.24 2.20
N LEU A 79 3.29 11.43 2.37
CA LEU A 79 2.72 12.60 3.04
C LEU A 79 3.34 12.81 4.43
N THR A 80 3.82 14.02 4.69
CA THR A 80 4.29 14.41 6.04
C THR A 80 3.11 14.73 6.97
N VAL A 81 3.35 14.71 8.27
CA VAL A 81 2.34 15.07 9.28
C VAL A 81 1.75 16.46 9.04
N LYS A 82 2.60 17.46 8.74
CA LYS A 82 2.15 18.83 8.47
C LYS A 82 1.22 18.90 7.25
N GLN A 83 1.54 18.15 6.18
CA GLN A 83 0.70 18.10 4.99
C GLN A 83 -0.60 17.32 5.23
N ALA A 84 -0.56 16.27 6.05
CA ALA A 84 -1.75 15.52 6.45
C ALA A 84 -2.75 16.39 7.23
N LEU A 85 -2.25 17.17 8.19
CA LEU A 85 -3.08 18.10 8.96
C LEU A 85 -3.69 19.22 8.10
N ALA A 86 -3.03 19.58 6.99
CA ALA A 86 -3.53 20.57 6.04
C ALA A 86 -4.42 19.97 4.93
N HIS A 87 -4.66 18.66 4.94
CA HIS A 87 -5.41 17.98 3.88
C HIS A 87 -6.90 18.35 3.89
N PRO A 88 -7.55 18.57 2.72
CA PRO A 88 -8.97 18.94 2.64
C PRO A 88 -9.90 18.02 3.45
N PHE A 89 -9.63 16.72 3.44
CA PHE A 89 -10.33 15.72 4.26
C PHE A 89 -10.32 16.04 5.76
N ILE A 90 -9.18 16.52 6.29
CA ILE A 90 -9.02 16.84 7.71
C ILE A 90 -9.55 18.24 8.00
N THR A 91 -9.34 19.20 7.09
CA THR A 91 -9.75 20.59 7.30
C THR A 91 -11.21 20.87 6.96
N GLY A 92 -11.93 19.91 6.36
CA GLY A 92 -13.30 20.08 5.90
C GLY A 92 -13.45 21.11 4.77
N LYS A 93 -12.42 21.25 3.93
CA LYS A 93 -12.40 22.16 2.77
C LYS A 93 -12.75 21.44 1.49
#